data_AF-A0AA38MBU0-F1
#
_entry.id   AF-A0AA38MBU0-F1
#
_cell.length_a   1.000
_cell.length_b   1.000
_cell.length_c   1.000
_cell.angle_alpha   90.00
_cell.angle_beta   90.00
_cell.angle_gamma   90.00
#
_symmetry.space_group_name_H-M   'P 1'
#
loop_
_entity.id
_entity.type
_entity.pdbx_description
1 polymer ?
#
loop_
_entity_poly.entity_id
_entity_poly.type
_entity_poly.pdbx_seq_one_letter_code
_entity_poly.pdbx_strand_id
1 'polypeptide(L)'
;MGNLYATQPIGREITIDLARHLIHGHSIGDPQILTILNNTVIHVIPVIDTAFEQIWGDYPKELTTGWKKPTLYTCNNITADFKQVGDQIIGGVRVNGGLKSVATAFKHMLMEEKFDLVLNIEGGSGGIIYPKTGAKFELYGVYAEAYLKSAKGGVQCERNLKGTDDEITSAFYREYNVPVLTAKVSCCDYPFVGDIPYIWRQSLAPLMTVLTFTTTGVQGFVQDEKMAPMRNATVKVNGLDRTFDVTKTSAHFKIMLPPGQYTFEVSCHYYTTTTLGVTVVQGQLSFVRVILTKSTTINVETDTELTKPLVVDGAVTSGIRGYVKDNLNHPIPAALVTVVEQNVTVLSDDNGKYGVPVPPGTYTLEVSASGYHKEIKYMSVDDVSVNPQIVIFTLVKNTSVWGMPRLVFVIFMGFVCFMGLGLGLLCYLGCRKRSEYGLLSQNAFYEDFRDFDESKEKELFSRPLPEKPVTRPYFDDDDFSDADVSSDDEDDIVLLQSKQ
;
A
#
# COMPACT_ATOMS: atom_id res chain seq x y z
N MET A 1 12.55 6.34 11.85
CA MET A 1 12.73 5.34 10.78
C MET A 1 13.93 5.70 9.93
N GLY A 2 14.47 4.74 9.19
CA GLY A 2 15.52 4.97 8.19
C GLY A 2 15.36 4.01 7.02
N ASN A 3 16.17 4.21 5.97
CA ASN A 3 16.25 3.32 4.81
C ASN A 3 14.86 3.06 4.17
N LEU A 4 14.06 4.13 4.04
CA LEU A 4 12.86 4.19 3.17
C LEU A 4 13.23 4.06 1.68
N TYR A 5 14.47 4.43 1.38
CA TYR A 5 15.19 4.17 0.14
C TYR A 5 16.30 3.17 0.44
N ALA A 6 16.27 2.00 -0.21
CA ALA A 6 17.36 1.04 -0.20
C ALA A 6 18.72 1.72 -0.45
N THR A 7 18.80 2.60 -1.45
CA THR A 7 20.01 3.34 -1.85
C THR A 7 20.52 4.34 -0.81
N GLN A 8 19.80 4.58 0.28
CA GLN A 8 20.20 5.49 1.37
C GLN A 8 20.31 4.74 2.71
N PRO A 9 21.32 3.85 2.87
CA PRO A 9 21.46 3.01 4.06
C PRO A 9 21.86 3.76 5.33
N ILE A 10 22.34 5.01 5.25
CA ILE A 10 22.80 5.74 6.44
C ILE A 10 21.71 5.87 7.52
N GLY A 11 20.43 5.92 7.14
CA GLY A 11 19.31 5.90 8.09
C GLY A 11 19.20 4.63 8.93
N ARG A 12 19.59 3.46 8.38
CA ARG A 12 19.58 2.17 9.07
C ARG A 12 20.55 2.18 10.25
N GLU A 13 21.81 2.54 9.99
CA GLU A 13 22.84 2.52 11.04
C GLU A 13 22.61 3.63 12.07
N ILE A 14 22.25 4.85 11.64
CA ILE A 14 21.97 5.99 12.54
C ILE A 14 20.74 5.74 13.44
N THR A 15 19.71 5.03 12.97
CA THR A 15 18.57 4.67 13.85
C THR A 15 18.91 3.56 14.84
N ILE A 16 19.77 2.61 14.47
CA ILE A 16 20.27 1.58 15.40
C ILE A 16 21.15 2.22 16.48
N ASP A 17 22.05 3.13 16.11
CA ASP A 17 22.89 3.86 17.07
C ASP A 17 22.08 4.80 17.97
N LEU A 18 21.00 5.40 17.46
CA LEU A 18 20.04 6.15 18.29
C LEU A 18 19.33 5.23 19.30
N ALA A 19 18.91 4.03 18.91
CA ALA A 19 18.33 3.06 19.84
C ALA A 19 19.33 2.63 20.92
N ARG A 20 20.58 2.32 20.53
CA ARG A 20 21.68 2.01 21.47
C ARG A 20 21.92 3.16 22.45
N HIS A 21 21.93 4.40 21.96
CA HIS A 21 22.14 5.61 22.76
C HIS A 21 21.02 5.83 23.79
N LEU A 22 19.75 5.70 23.39
CA LEU A 22 18.60 5.82 24.29
C LEU A 22 18.59 4.71 25.36
N ILE A 23 18.88 3.46 24.98
CA ILE A 23 18.96 2.33 25.93
C ILE A 23 20.12 2.53 26.92
N HIS A 24 21.30 2.97 26.44
CA HIS A 24 22.43 3.22 27.32
C HIS A 24 22.19 4.43 28.25
N GLY A 25 21.64 5.52 27.73
CA GLY A 25 21.24 6.71 28.49
C GLY A 25 20.25 6.37 29.61
N HIS A 26 19.24 5.55 29.31
CA HIS A 26 18.33 5.00 30.33
C HIS A 26 19.09 4.18 31.40
N SER A 27 20.03 3.31 30.99
CA SER A 27 20.78 2.46 31.93
C SER A 27 21.73 3.21 32.87
N ILE A 28 22.22 4.40 32.47
CA ILE A 28 23.04 5.28 33.32
C ILE A 28 22.23 6.34 34.07
N GLY A 29 20.92 6.41 33.85
CA GLY A 29 20.03 7.38 34.48
C GLY A 29 20.10 8.80 33.92
N ASP A 30 20.38 8.96 32.63
CA ASP A 30 20.40 10.29 31.99
C ASP A 30 19.02 10.97 32.09
N PRO A 31 18.93 12.19 32.68
CA PRO A 31 17.63 12.80 33.00
C PRO A 31 16.87 13.27 31.76
N GLN A 32 17.54 13.61 30.66
CA GLN A 32 16.89 14.01 29.41
C GLN A 32 16.27 12.79 28.73
N ILE A 33 17.01 11.69 28.65
CA ILE A 33 16.57 10.43 28.04
C ILE A 33 15.48 9.77 28.88
N LEU A 34 15.59 9.77 30.22
CA LEU A 34 14.51 9.32 31.11
C LEU A 34 13.24 10.17 30.91
N THR A 35 13.36 11.49 30.79
CA THR A 35 12.20 12.37 30.56
C THR A 35 11.56 12.13 29.19
N ILE A 36 12.33 11.82 28.16
CA ILE A 36 11.81 11.43 26.84
C ILE A 36 11.07 10.09 26.93
N LEU A 37 11.72 9.05 27.45
CA LEU A 37 11.19 7.67 27.44
C LEU A 37 9.97 7.49 28.37
N ASN A 38 9.91 8.19 29.51
CA ASN A 38 8.72 8.18 30.39
C ASN A 38 7.49 8.85 29.75
N ASN A 39 7.67 9.70 28.75
CA ASN A 39 6.61 10.49 28.13
C ASN A 39 6.22 10.00 26.72
N THR A 40 7.00 9.13 26.09
CA THR A 40 6.93 8.89 24.64
C THR A 40 7.26 7.46 24.27
N VAL A 41 6.35 6.81 23.53
CA VAL A 41 6.60 5.50 22.90
C VAL A 41 7.42 5.74 21.63
N ILE A 42 8.64 5.19 21.56
CA ILE A 42 9.55 5.37 20.42
C ILE A 42 9.62 4.08 19.60
N HIS A 43 9.07 4.11 18.38
CA HIS A 43 9.14 3.00 17.43
C HIS A 43 10.38 3.19 16.53
N VAL A 44 11.40 2.33 16.71
CA VAL A 44 12.60 2.36 15.88
C VAL A 44 12.50 1.33 14.76
N ILE A 45 12.46 1.81 13.52
CA ILE A 45 12.39 1.00 12.30
C ILE A 45 13.63 1.32 11.45
N PRO A 46 14.70 0.48 11.49
CA PRO A 46 15.94 0.77 10.76
C PRO A 46 15.90 0.48 9.26
N VAL A 47 15.10 -0.52 8.86
CA VAL A 47 14.94 -0.93 7.46
C VAL A 47 13.46 -0.88 7.13
N ILE A 48 13.11 -0.10 6.12
CA ILE A 48 11.80 -0.15 5.47
C ILE A 48 11.95 -0.83 4.11
N ASP A 49 12.92 -0.41 3.30
CA ASP A 49 13.19 -1.02 2.00
C ASP A 49 14.14 -2.21 2.13
N THR A 50 13.58 -3.41 2.11
CA THR A 50 14.33 -4.68 2.21
C THR A 50 15.21 -4.97 0.99
N ALA A 51 15.15 -4.17 -0.08
CA ALA A 51 15.94 -4.39 -1.29
C ALA A 51 17.41 -3.92 -1.20
N PHE A 52 17.89 -3.52 -0.02
CA PHE A 52 19.29 -3.11 0.20
C PHE A 52 20.33 -4.10 -0.35
N GLU A 53 20.12 -5.42 -0.18
CA GLU A 53 21.05 -6.45 -0.69
C GLU A 53 21.04 -6.60 -2.23
N GLN A 54 20.11 -5.94 -2.92
CA GLN A 54 19.98 -5.95 -4.39
C GLN A 54 20.71 -4.76 -5.05
N ILE A 55 21.33 -3.86 -4.27
CA ILE A 55 22.06 -2.69 -4.79
C ILE A 55 23.41 -3.12 -5.35
N TRP A 56 23.71 -2.69 -6.58
CA TRP A 56 25.00 -2.91 -7.21
C TRP A 56 25.92 -1.69 -7.11
N GLY A 57 27.22 -1.96 -7.01
CA GLY A 57 28.30 -0.98 -6.99
C GLY A 57 29.60 -1.65 -6.58
N ASP A 58 30.73 -1.09 -7.01
CA ASP A 58 32.06 -1.53 -6.57
C ASP A 58 32.50 -0.66 -5.39
N TYR A 59 32.40 -1.22 -4.18
CA TYR A 59 32.74 -0.54 -2.93
C TYR A 59 33.04 -1.54 -1.80
N PRO A 60 33.93 -1.19 -0.85
CA PRO A 60 34.20 -2.01 0.32
C PRO A 60 32.96 -2.09 1.23
N LYS A 61 32.42 -3.30 1.42
CA LYS A 61 31.29 -3.58 2.32
C LYS A 61 31.68 -3.68 3.81
N GLU A 62 32.98 -3.82 4.10
CA GLU A 62 33.52 -3.99 5.46
C GLU A 62 34.70 -3.05 5.73
N LEU A 63 35.00 -2.82 7.01
CA LEU A 63 36.22 -2.14 7.45
C LEU A 63 37.39 -3.14 7.46
N THR A 64 38.42 -2.89 6.64
CA THR A 64 39.72 -3.57 6.84
C THR A 64 40.42 -3.01 8.09
N THR A 65 41.42 -3.70 8.63
CA THR A 65 42.08 -3.28 9.89
C THR A 65 43.09 -2.15 9.69
N GLY A 66 42.98 -1.07 10.46
CA GLY A 66 44.04 -0.04 10.58
C GLY A 66 43.69 1.39 10.10
N TRP A 67 42.42 1.68 9.81
CA TRP A 67 42.03 2.98 9.27
C TRP A 67 42.20 4.16 10.24
N LYS A 68 42.61 5.29 9.69
CA LYS A 68 42.51 6.61 10.33
C LYS A 68 41.22 7.30 9.86
N LYS A 69 40.82 8.39 10.53
CA LYS A 69 39.70 9.22 10.09
C LYS A 69 39.83 9.57 8.59
N PRO A 70 38.80 9.38 7.75
CA PRO A 70 38.78 9.89 6.39
C PRO A 70 39.05 11.40 6.34
N THR A 71 39.96 11.82 5.46
CA THR A 71 40.30 13.24 5.25
C THR A 71 39.24 13.99 4.44
N LEU A 72 38.37 13.25 3.73
CA LEU A 72 37.26 13.72 2.93
C LEU A 72 36.11 12.71 3.05
N TYR A 73 34.85 13.18 3.04
CA TYR A 73 33.69 12.29 2.97
C TYR A 73 33.74 11.46 1.69
N THR A 74 33.65 10.14 1.81
CA THR A 74 33.76 9.23 0.66
C THR A 74 32.38 8.68 0.30
N CYS A 75 31.89 9.00 -0.89
CA CYS A 75 30.63 8.50 -1.43
C CYS A 75 30.88 7.23 -2.26
N ASN A 76 30.22 6.12 -1.92
CA ASN A 76 30.24 4.92 -2.73
C ASN A 76 29.36 5.12 -3.97
N ASN A 77 29.85 4.74 -5.16
CA ASN A 77 29.04 4.79 -6.38
C ASN A 77 28.12 3.56 -6.44
N ILE A 78 26.80 3.80 -6.48
CA ILE A 78 25.78 2.76 -6.35
C ILE A 78 24.58 2.99 -7.27
N THR A 79 23.96 1.90 -7.72
CA THR A 79 22.79 1.90 -8.59
C THR A 79 21.77 0.85 -8.13
N ALA A 80 20.49 1.19 -8.24
CA ALA A 80 19.35 0.28 -8.18
C ALA A 80 18.53 0.46 -9.46
N ASP A 81 17.99 -0.63 -10.02
CA ASP A 81 17.11 -0.64 -11.21
C ASP A 81 15.62 -0.78 -10.83
N PHE A 82 15.35 -1.12 -9.57
CA PHE A 82 14.03 -1.33 -8.99
C PHE A 82 13.45 -0.06 -8.37
N LYS A 83 12.11 0.03 -8.34
CA LYS A 83 11.41 1.08 -7.58
C LYS A 83 11.52 0.84 -6.09
N GLN A 84 11.92 1.86 -5.34
CA GLN A 84 12.14 1.77 -3.90
C GLN A 84 10.83 1.98 -3.12
N VAL A 85 10.81 1.72 -1.82
CA VAL A 85 9.57 1.83 -1.03
C VAL A 85 9.07 3.28 -0.95
N GLY A 86 9.94 4.27 -0.85
CA GLY A 86 9.57 5.70 -0.89
C GLY A 86 8.78 6.07 -2.15
N ASP A 87 9.23 5.63 -3.34
CA ASP A 87 8.58 5.90 -4.63
C ASP A 87 7.18 5.25 -4.77
N GLN A 88 6.86 4.31 -3.89
CA GLN A 88 5.58 3.60 -3.85
C GLN A 88 4.58 4.23 -2.86
N ILE A 89 4.97 5.30 -2.15
CA ILE A 89 4.06 6.01 -1.25
C ILE A 89 3.00 6.79 -2.05
N ILE A 90 3.39 7.66 -2.98
CA ILE A 90 2.44 8.52 -3.73
C ILE A 90 1.73 7.80 -4.91
N GLY A 91 1.74 6.46 -5.00
CA GLY A 91 1.32 5.78 -6.23
C GLY A 91 0.74 4.38 -6.08
N GLY A 92 -0.45 4.16 -6.68
CA GLY A 92 -1.07 2.83 -6.87
C GLY A 92 -0.46 1.99 -7.99
N VAL A 93 0.85 2.10 -8.22
CA VAL A 93 1.54 1.57 -9.41
C VAL A 93 1.77 0.05 -9.32
N ARG A 94 1.73 -0.64 -10.47
CA ARG A 94 2.08 -2.07 -10.57
C ARG A 94 3.60 -2.25 -10.44
N VAL A 95 4.02 -3.04 -9.45
CA VAL A 95 5.41 -3.47 -9.18
C VAL A 95 5.37 -4.95 -8.80
N ASN A 96 6.45 -5.69 -9.07
CA ASN A 96 6.56 -7.13 -8.77
C ASN A 96 6.40 -7.42 -7.26
N GLY A 97 5.90 -8.62 -6.95
CA GLY A 97 5.17 -8.91 -5.70
C GLY A 97 5.91 -8.77 -4.36
N GLY A 98 7.24 -8.57 -4.36
CA GLY A 98 8.04 -8.36 -3.15
C GLY A 98 7.81 -6.98 -2.53
N LEU A 99 8.50 -5.95 -3.03
CA LEU A 99 8.51 -4.59 -2.45
C LEU A 99 7.10 -3.97 -2.36
N LYS A 100 6.19 -4.32 -3.28
CA LYS A 100 4.80 -3.87 -3.22
C LYS A 100 4.09 -4.30 -1.93
N SER A 101 4.39 -5.51 -1.42
CA SER A 101 3.83 -6.00 -0.15
C SER A 101 4.37 -5.22 1.05
N VAL A 102 5.68 -4.90 1.04
CA VAL A 102 6.35 -4.09 2.08
C VAL A 102 5.81 -2.66 2.10
N ALA A 103 5.69 -2.02 0.93
CA ALA A 103 5.07 -0.70 0.80
C ALA A 103 3.61 -0.69 1.27
N THR A 104 2.85 -1.75 1.00
CA THR A 104 1.46 -1.89 1.48
C THR A 104 1.40 -2.07 3.01
N ALA A 105 2.24 -2.94 3.59
CA ALA A 105 2.32 -3.14 5.03
C ALA A 105 2.73 -1.87 5.78
N PHE A 106 3.69 -1.11 5.24
CA PHE A 106 4.11 0.18 5.79
C PHE A 106 2.97 1.20 5.77
N LYS A 107 2.18 1.29 4.68
CA LYS A 107 0.98 2.14 4.62
C LYS A 107 -0.09 1.75 5.65
N HIS A 108 -0.33 0.45 5.83
CA HIS A 108 -1.24 -0.04 6.86
C HIS A 108 -0.80 0.37 8.27
N MET A 109 0.48 0.15 8.61
CA MET A 109 1.06 0.57 9.89
C MET A 109 0.90 2.07 10.15
N LEU A 110 1.09 2.94 9.15
CA LEU A 110 0.88 4.39 9.30
C LEU A 110 -0.59 4.75 9.63
N MET A 111 -1.55 4.09 8.98
CA MET A 111 -2.99 4.35 9.18
C MET A 111 -3.52 3.76 10.50
N GLU A 112 -2.95 2.64 10.95
CA GLU A 112 -3.42 1.88 12.12
C GLU A 112 -2.79 2.38 13.43
N GLU A 113 -1.48 2.68 13.44
CA GLU A 113 -0.76 3.19 14.63
C GLU A 113 -0.95 4.70 14.85
N LYS A 114 -1.34 5.46 13.82
CA LYS A 114 -1.61 6.92 13.86
C LYS A 114 -0.50 7.75 14.54
N PHE A 115 0.75 7.58 14.11
CA PHE A 115 1.90 8.25 14.72
C PHE A 115 1.75 9.78 14.85
N ASP A 116 2.02 10.31 16.05
CA ASP A 116 2.02 11.75 16.32
C ASP A 116 3.00 12.51 15.43
N LEU A 117 4.20 11.93 15.24
CA LEU A 117 5.33 12.44 14.47
C LEU A 117 6.23 11.29 14.04
N VAL A 118 6.74 11.32 12.80
CA VAL A 118 7.74 10.36 12.30
C VAL A 118 9.01 11.09 11.90
N LEU A 119 10.14 10.70 12.50
CA LEU A 119 11.47 11.15 12.09
C LEU A 119 12.06 10.15 11.11
N ASN A 120 12.18 10.53 9.84
CA ASN A 120 12.90 9.81 8.80
C ASN A 120 14.37 10.26 8.77
N ILE A 121 15.30 9.35 8.47
CA ILE A 121 16.73 9.64 8.42
C ILE A 121 17.29 9.13 7.09
N GLU A 122 17.88 10.02 6.31
CA GLU A 122 18.26 9.78 4.92
C GLU A 122 19.58 10.44 4.53
N GLY A 123 20.18 9.94 3.44
CA GLY A 123 21.36 10.50 2.79
C GLY A 123 21.03 11.35 1.56
N GLY A 124 22.05 11.61 0.74
CA GLY A 124 21.93 12.32 -0.54
C GLY A 124 21.66 13.82 -0.45
N SER A 125 21.75 14.42 0.75
CA SER A 125 21.50 15.85 1.00
C SER A 125 21.92 16.27 2.42
N GLY A 126 21.87 17.57 2.71
CA GLY A 126 22.01 18.13 4.05
C GLY A 126 20.78 18.95 4.46
N GLY A 127 20.43 18.92 5.75
CA GLY A 127 19.35 19.74 6.33
C GLY A 127 18.16 18.91 6.81
N ILE A 128 16.95 19.45 6.65
CA ILE A 128 15.70 18.79 7.06
C ILE A 128 14.54 19.18 6.13
N ILE A 129 13.71 18.21 5.78
CA ILE A 129 12.48 18.39 4.99
C ILE A 129 11.28 18.13 5.92
N TYR A 130 10.21 18.89 5.76
CA TYR A 130 9.04 18.89 6.66
C TYR A 130 7.75 19.24 5.91
N PRO A 131 6.57 18.80 6.37
CA PRO A 131 5.31 19.04 5.68
C PRO A 131 4.93 20.52 5.77
N LYS A 132 4.67 21.13 4.62
CA LYS A 132 4.20 22.52 4.48
C LYS A 132 2.67 22.50 4.50
N THR A 133 2.08 22.92 5.61
CA THR A 133 0.63 22.76 5.83
C THR A 133 -0.21 23.83 5.15
N GLY A 134 0.34 25.04 4.93
CA GLY A 134 -0.44 26.21 4.54
C GLY A 134 -1.32 26.73 5.68
N ALA A 135 -1.03 26.31 6.91
CA ALA A 135 -1.80 26.65 8.10
C ALA A 135 -1.35 28.00 8.67
N LYS A 136 -2.18 28.63 9.50
CA LYS A 136 -1.84 29.91 10.13
C LYS A 136 -0.64 29.79 11.08
N PHE A 137 -0.38 28.59 11.62
CA PHE A 137 0.76 28.25 12.45
C PHE A 137 1.50 27.04 11.88
N GLU A 138 2.61 27.29 11.17
CA GLU A 138 3.48 26.26 10.58
C GLU A 138 4.35 25.57 11.66
N LEU A 139 3.69 24.77 12.50
CA LEU A 139 4.27 23.99 13.60
C LEU A 139 5.58 23.27 13.22
N TYR A 140 5.59 22.59 12.08
CA TYR A 140 6.72 21.78 11.63
C TYR A 140 7.92 22.62 11.16
N GLY A 141 7.69 23.87 10.75
CA GLY A 141 8.76 24.83 10.46
C GLY A 141 9.55 25.23 11.71
N VAL A 142 8.87 25.40 12.85
CA VAL A 142 9.52 25.68 14.15
C VAL A 142 10.39 24.50 14.60
N TYR A 143 9.91 23.27 14.41
CA TYR A 143 10.66 22.04 14.67
C TYR A 143 11.87 21.88 13.72
N ALA A 144 11.71 22.24 12.44
CA ALA A 144 12.80 22.27 11.46
C ALA A 144 13.90 23.30 11.82
N GLU A 145 13.52 24.52 12.22
CA GLU A 145 14.49 25.54 12.66
C GLU A 145 15.30 25.07 13.87
N ALA A 146 14.63 24.47 14.87
CA ALA A 146 15.31 23.95 16.06
C ALA A 146 16.28 22.80 15.76
N TYR A 147 15.95 21.91 14.81
CA TYR A 147 16.89 20.91 14.27
C TYR A 147 18.09 21.57 13.57
N LEU A 148 17.85 22.53 12.67
CA LEU A 148 18.92 23.20 11.93
C LEU A 148 19.87 24.00 12.85
N LYS A 149 19.32 24.63 13.89
CA LYS A 149 20.09 25.37 14.91
C LYS A 149 20.97 24.48 15.79
N SER A 150 20.61 23.21 15.96
CA SER A 150 21.39 22.22 16.74
C SER A 150 22.38 21.43 15.86
N ALA A 151 22.19 21.40 14.54
CA ALA A 151 23.13 20.88 13.55
C ALA A 151 24.37 21.80 13.37
N LYS A 152 25.31 21.71 14.31
CA LYS A 152 26.55 22.53 14.36
C LYS A 152 27.35 22.47 13.05
N GLY A 153 27.34 23.56 12.30
CA GLY A 153 28.05 23.66 11.00
C GLY A 153 27.36 22.84 9.92
N GLY A 154 26.07 23.09 9.70
CA GLY A 154 25.18 22.31 8.84
C GLY A 154 25.77 21.93 7.48
N VAL A 155 25.52 20.68 7.09
CA VAL A 155 26.13 20.02 5.93
C VAL A 155 25.70 20.72 4.63
N GLN A 156 26.58 21.54 4.07
CA GLN A 156 26.40 22.14 2.75
C GLN A 156 26.82 21.14 1.66
N CYS A 157 25.95 20.92 0.67
CA CYS A 157 26.12 19.94 -0.39
C CYS A 157 25.83 20.59 -1.75
N GLU A 158 26.67 20.35 -2.76
CA GLU A 158 26.61 21.05 -4.05
C GLU A 158 25.51 20.57 -5.00
N ARG A 159 24.92 19.38 -4.75
CA ARG A 159 23.78 18.82 -5.50
C ARG A 159 22.90 18.02 -4.56
N ASN A 160 21.64 18.39 -4.44
CA ASN A 160 20.66 17.72 -3.57
C ASN A 160 19.36 17.46 -4.32
N LEU A 161 18.92 16.20 -4.31
CA LEU A 161 17.53 15.69 -4.30
C LEU A 161 17.50 14.27 -4.91
N LYS A 162 17.74 13.30 -4.02
CA LYS A 162 17.38 11.89 -4.16
C LYS A 162 16.78 11.42 -2.84
N GLY A 163 15.92 10.42 -2.88
CA GLY A 163 15.13 10.01 -1.71
C GLY A 163 13.94 10.94 -1.47
N THR A 164 13.51 11.07 -0.22
CA THR A 164 12.33 11.85 0.16
C THR A 164 12.47 13.35 -0.16
N ASP A 165 11.40 13.94 -0.69
CA ASP A 165 11.27 15.34 -1.08
C ASP A 165 10.01 16.01 -0.48
N ASP A 166 9.65 17.21 -0.95
CA ASP A 166 8.42 17.93 -0.54
C ASP A 166 7.14 17.19 -0.94
N GLU A 167 7.11 16.47 -2.06
CA GLU A 167 5.91 15.78 -2.56
C GLU A 167 5.60 14.54 -1.71
N ILE A 168 6.61 13.69 -1.46
CA ILE A 168 6.51 12.51 -0.58
C ILE A 168 6.14 12.96 0.84
N THR A 169 6.79 14.02 1.35
CA THR A 169 6.50 14.55 2.69
C THR A 169 5.08 15.13 2.78
N SER A 170 4.56 15.71 1.70
CA SER A 170 3.16 16.17 1.63
C SER A 170 2.17 15.00 1.53
N ALA A 171 2.51 13.92 0.83
CA ALA A 171 1.69 12.71 0.74
C ALA A 171 1.54 12.02 2.11
N PHE A 172 2.65 11.87 2.86
CA PHE A 172 2.63 11.39 4.25
C PHE A 172 1.61 12.15 5.12
N TYR A 173 1.62 13.50 5.03
CA TYR A 173 0.70 14.34 5.79
C TYR A 173 -0.76 14.19 5.33
N ARG A 174 -1.01 14.26 4.02
CA ARG A 174 -2.37 14.37 3.44
C ARG A 174 -3.10 13.04 3.28
N GLU A 175 -2.40 11.97 2.92
CA GLU A 175 -3.02 10.65 2.71
C GLU A 175 -3.11 9.84 4.01
N TYR A 176 -2.14 9.97 4.91
CA TYR A 176 -1.99 9.10 6.09
C TYR A 176 -2.16 9.85 7.43
N ASN A 177 -2.32 11.17 7.43
CA ASN A 177 -2.36 12.02 8.64
C ASN A 177 -1.12 11.81 9.56
N VAL A 178 0.06 11.58 8.98
CA VAL A 178 1.33 11.41 9.70
C VAL A 178 2.33 12.49 9.26
N PRO A 179 2.73 13.44 10.13
CA PRO A 179 3.77 14.39 9.79
C PRO A 179 5.15 13.72 9.83
N VAL A 180 5.85 13.74 8.69
CA VAL A 180 7.22 13.22 8.55
C VAL A 180 8.22 14.37 8.53
N LEU A 181 9.19 14.32 9.44
CA LEU A 181 10.41 15.13 9.36
C LEU A 181 11.52 14.27 8.77
N THR A 182 12.05 14.61 7.60
CA THR A 182 13.18 13.89 6.99
C THR A 182 14.48 14.62 7.29
N ALA A 183 15.24 14.10 8.26
CA ALA A 183 16.59 14.53 8.57
C ALA A 183 17.57 14.02 7.50
N LYS A 184 18.12 14.95 6.71
CA LYS A 184 19.15 14.67 5.70
C LYS A 184 20.52 14.84 6.35
N VAL A 185 21.17 13.72 6.67
CA VAL A 185 22.35 13.66 7.55
C VAL A 185 23.70 13.56 6.84
N SER A 186 23.71 13.40 5.51
CA SER A 186 24.92 13.16 4.71
C SER A 186 24.67 13.53 3.24
N CYS A 187 25.58 14.30 2.62
CA CYS A 187 25.54 14.55 1.16
C CYS A 187 25.62 13.25 0.34
N CYS A 188 26.24 12.21 0.89
CA CYS A 188 26.35 10.90 0.25
C CYS A 188 25.06 10.10 0.47
N ASP A 189 24.50 9.52 -0.61
CA ASP A 189 23.44 8.51 -0.53
C ASP A 189 23.95 7.30 0.27
N TYR A 190 25.09 6.75 -0.17
CA TYR A 190 25.82 5.65 0.45
C TYR A 190 27.21 6.15 0.88
N PRO A 191 27.39 6.64 2.13
CA PRO A 191 28.70 7.00 2.65
C PRO A 191 29.56 5.75 2.92
N PHE A 192 30.88 5.89 2.84
CA PHE A 192 31.83 4.86 3.24
C PHE A 192 31.67 4.48 4.71
N VAL A 193 31.86 3.19 5.03
CA VAL A 193 31.64 2.63 6.39
C VAL A 193 32.48 3.35 7.45
N GLY A 194 33.68 3.83 7.09
CA GLY A 194 34.55 4.60 7.98
C GLY A 194 34.06 6.03 8.32
N ASP A 195 33.11 6.59 7.57
CA ASP A 195 32.52 7.90 7.84
C ASP A 195 31.35 7.83 8.85
N ILE A 196 30.68 6.67 8.97
CA ILE A 196 29.46 6.49 9.79
C ILE A 196 29.62 6.98 11.25
N PRO A 197 30.72 6.67 11.99
CA PRO A 197 30.88 7.17 13.36
C PRO A 197 31.01 8.70 13.47
N TYR A 198 31.47 9.37 12.41
CA TYR A 198 31.58 10.83 12.36
C TYR A 198 30.24 11.47 12.02
N ILE A 199 29.48 10.88 11.09
CA ILE A 199 28.09 11.27 10.79
C ILE A 199 27.25 11.13 12.06
N TRP A 200 27.28 9.98 12.73
CA TRP A 200 26.58 9.75 14.01
C TRP A 200 26.89 10.84 15.05
N ARG A 201 28.17 11.17 15.25
CA ARG A 201 28.59 12.20 16.21
C ARG A 201 28.14 13.62 15.83
N GLN A 202 27.84 13.88 14.56
CA GLN A 202 27.26 15.14 14.09
C GLN A 202 25.72 15.14 14.21
N SER A 203 25.07 14.03 13.85
CA SER A 203 23.61 13.89 13.85
C SER A 203 23.01 13.73 15.24
N LEU A 204 23.73 13.17 16.23
CA LEU A 204 23.19 12.90 17.56
C LEU A 204 22.53 14.13 18.22
N ALA A 205 23.19 15.29 18.21
CA ALA A 205 22.66 16.49 18.84
C ALA A 205 21.31 16.96 18.23
N PRO A 206 21.20 17.19 16.90
CA PRO A 206 19.93 17.58 16.29
C PRO A 206 18.85 16.48 16.29
N LEU A 207 19.22 15.19 16.24
CA LEU A 207 18.27 14.09 16.43
C LEU A 207 17.68 14.09 17.86
N MET A 208 18.50 14.31 18.88
CA MET A 208 18.03 14.47 20.26
C MET A 208 17.16 15.72 20.45
N THR A 209 17.43 16.81 19.72
CA THR A 209 16.55 17.99 19.70
C THR A 209 15.14 17.63 19.22
N VAL A 210 14.99 16.83 18.16
CA VAL A 210 13.67 16.36 17.72
C VAL A 210 12.96 15.53 18.78
N LEU A 211 13.68 14.66 19.49
CA LEU A 211 13.09 13.88 20.60
C LEU A 211 12.66 14.75 21.80
N THR A 212 13.31 15.90 22.04
CA THR A 212 12.87 16.83 23.11
C THR A 212 11.56 17.57 22.80
N PHE A 213 11.09 17.60 21.55
CA PHE A 213 9.74 18.13 21.27
C PHE A 213 8.65 17.29 21.95
N THR A 214 8.92 16.00 22.17
CA THR A 214 7.95 15.06 22.76
C THR A 214 7.72 15.25 24.28
N THR A 215 8.59 16.03 24.94
CA THR A 215 8.48 16.40 26.36
C THR A 215 7.77 17.74 26.58
N THR A 216 7.40 18.46 25.51
CA THR A 216 6.82 19.80 25.55
C THR A 216 5.46 19.80 24.86
N GLY A 217 4.43 20.38 25.48
CA GLY A 217 3.09 20.43 24.89
C GLY A 217 1.96 20.43 25.90
N VAL A 218 0.82 19.82 25.52
CA VAL A 218 -0.38 19.71 26.35
C VAL A 218 -0.80 18.24 26.45
N GLN A 219 -1.29 17.83 27.62
CA GLN A 219 -1.96 16.55 27.81
C GLN A 219 -3.18 16.71 28.71
N GLY A 220 -4.14 15.79 28.63
CA GLY A 220 -5.40 15.98 29.35
C GLY A 220 -6.40 14.85 29.18
N PHE A 221 -7.54 15.00 29.83
CA PHE A 221 -8.70 14.12 29.67
C PHE A 221 -9.94 14.94 29.33
N VAL A 222 -10.77 14.43 28.43
CA VAL A 222 -12.10 14.98 28.12
C VAL A 222 -13.17 14.16 28.84
N GLN A 223 -13.99 14.82 29.64
CA GLN A 223 -14.99 14.20 30.50
C GLN A 223 -16.37 14.88 30.37
N ASP A 224 -17.44 14.18 30.74
CA ASP A 224 -18.76 14.81 30.93
C ASP A 224 -18.91 15.42 32.33
N GLU A 225 -20.06 16.05 32.59
CA GLU A 225 -20.47 16.61 33.88
C GLU A 225 -20.46 15.59 35.04
N LYS A 226 -20.46 14.28 34.74
CA LYS A 226 -20.43 13.17 35.69
C LYS A 226 -19.03 12.54 35.79
N MET A 227 -18.01 13.17 35.20
CA MET A 227 -16.62 12.70 35.09
C MET A 227 -16.43 11.43 34.24
N ALA A 228 -17.43 11.01 33.45
CA ALA A 228 -17.29 9.89 32.53
C ALA A 228 -16.41 10.27 31.31
N PRO A 229 -15.53 9.38 30.82
CA PRO A 229 -14.60 9.71 29.73
C PRO A 229 -15.30 9.80 28.37
N MET A 230 -15.09 10.94 27.69
CA MET A 230 -15.72 11.31 26.42
C MET A 230 -14.98 10.74 25.21
N ARG A 231 -15.10 9.42 25.02
CA ARG A 231 -14.31 8.61 24.04
C ARG A 231 -14.42 9.02 22.57
N ASN A 232 -15.45 9.76 22.20
CA ASN A 232 -15.69 10.23 20.83
C ASN A 232 -15.46 11.75 20.70
N ALA A 233 -14.77 12.36 21.67
CA ALA A 233 -14.35 13.75 21.56
C ALA A 233 -13.16 13.90 20.60
N THR A 234 -13.09 15.04 19.91
CA THR A 234 -11.91 15.45 19.15
C THR A 234 -11.35 16.75 19.70
N VAL A 235 -10.04 16.92 19.60
CA VAL A 235 -9.31 18.11 20.04
C VAL A 235 -8.67 18.77 18.82
N LYS A 236 -8.91 20.06 18.64
CA LYS A 236 -8.36 20.88 17.56
C LYS A 236 -7.55 22.04 18.15
N VAL A 237 -6.42 22.35 17.52
CA VAL A 237 -5.58 23.50 17.92
C VAL A 237 -5.82 24.64 16.94
N ASN A 238 -6.23 25.80 17.43
CA ASN A 238 -6.53 26.95 16.57
C ASN A 238 -5.27 27.38 15.80
N GLY A 239 -5.37 27.42 14.48
CA GLY A 239 -4.29 27.76 13.56
C GLY A 239 -3.49 26.57 13.02
N LEU A 240 -3.75 25.34 13.47
CA LEU A 240 -3.18 24.10 12.92
C LEU A 240 -4.23 23.33 12.11
N ASP A 241 -3.85 22.84 10.93
CA ASP A 241 -4.70 22.01 10.08
C ASP A 241 -4.55 20.51 10.43
N ARG A 242 -4.93 20.15 11.66
CA ARG A 242 -4.98 18.76 12.16
C ARG A 242 -5.98 18.64 13.31
N THR A 243 -6.76 17.57 13.33
CA THR A 243 -7.56 17.12 14.47
C THR A 243 -6.85 15.98 15.21
N PHE A 244 -7.04 15.92 16.53
CA PHE A 244 -6.48 14.88 17.39
C PHE A 244 -7.61 14.08 18.05
N ASP A 245 -7.55 12.76 17.91
CA ASP A 245 -8.47 11.83 18.56
C ASP A 245 -8.10 11.63 20.03
N VAL A 246 -9.10 11.36 20.89
CA VAL A 246 -8.85 10.91 22.26
C VAL A 246 -8.71 9.38 22.35
N THR A 247 -8.01 8.88 23.37
CA THR A 247 -7.87 7.44 23.60
C THR A 247 -9.22 6.77 23.89
N LYS A 248 -9.51 5.66 23.21
CA LYS A 248 -10.77 4.87 23.39
C LYS A 248 -11.01 4.36 24.82
N THR A 249 -9.98 4.27 25.66
CA THR A 249 -10.09 3.79 27.06
C THR A 249 -10.59 4.88 28.00
N SER A 250 -9.81 5.96 28.15
CA SER A 250 -9.97 7.00 29.18
C SER A 250 -10.26 8.40 28.64
N ALA A 251 -10.45 8.57 27.32
CA ALA A 251 -10.55 9.87 26.66
C ALA A 251 -9.38 10.83 26.98
N HIS A 252 -8.18 10.27 27.10
CA HIS A 252 -6.93 11.02 27.22
C HIS A 252 -6.52 11.58 25.86
N PHE A 253 -5.84 12.73 25.85
CA PHE A 253 -5.13 13.27 24.69
C PHE A 253 -3.75 13.77 25.11
N LYS A 254 -2.78 13.72 24.20
CA LYS A 254 -1.48 14.38 24.30
C LYS A 254 -1.16 15.00 22.95
N ILE A 255 -0.69 16.25 22.95
CA ILE A 255 -0.38 17.02 21.75
C ILE A 255 0.96 17.72 21.97
N MET A 256 1.94 17.40 21.12
CA MET A 256 3.29 17.98 21.19
C MET A 256 3.31 19.36 20.54
N LEU A 257 3.66 20.38 21.32
CA LEU A 257 3.71 21.78 20.87
C LEU A 257 4.97 22.46 21.42
N PRO A 258 5.59 23.40 20.68
CA PRO A 258 6.64 24.24 21.23
C PRO A 258 6.07 25.22 22.29
N PRO A 259 6.92 25.90 23.07
CA PRO A 259 6.49 26.87 24.08
C PRO A 259 5.71 28.04 23.45
N GLY A 260 4.57 28.40 24.03
CA GLY A 260 3.67 29.40 23.46
C GLY A 260 2.30 29.45 24.15
N GLN A 261 1.40 30.29 23.64
CA GLN A 261 -0.01 30.30 24.04
C GLN A 261 -0.87 29.78 22.89
N TYR A 262 -1.80 28.87 23.22
CA TYR A 262 -2.62 28.16 22.25
C TYR A 262 -4.08 28.16 22.70
N THR A 263 -4.99 28.33 21.74
CA THR A 263 -6.43 28.10 21.96
C THR A 263 -6.80 26.72 21.41
N PHE A 264 -7.31 25.88 22.28
CA PHE A 264 -7.87 24.57 21.94
C PHE A 264 -9.37 24.69 21.76
N GLU A 265 -9.90 23.90 20.85
CA GLU A 265 -11.33 23.69 20.59
C GLU A 265 -11.61 22.20 20.79
N VAL A 266 -12.52 21.85 21.68
CA VAL A 266 -12.86 20.45 21.99
C VAL A 266 -14.35 20.22 21.76
N SER A 267 -14.65 19.30 20.86
CA SER A 267 -16.01 18.96 20.44
C SER A 267 -16.31 17.49 20.69
N CYS A 268 -17.58 17.16 20.92
CA CYS A 268 -18.09 15.79 20.94
C CYS A 268 -19.57 15.81 20.56
N HIS A 269 -20.03 14.80 19.82
CA HIS A 269 -21.42 14.73 19.35
C HIS A 269 -22.42 14.76 20.52
N TYR A 270 -23.48 15.57 20.39
CA TYR A 270 -24.47 15.96 21.41
C TYR A 270 -23.98 16.85 22.59
N TYR A 271 -22.75 17.37 22.56
CA TYR A 271 -22.22 18.28 23.59
C TYR A 271 -21.83 19.64 23.00
N THR A 272 -21.83 20.67 23.84
CA THR A 272 -21.41 22.02 23.43
C THR A 272 -19.90 22.09 23.28
N THR A 273 -19.42 22.44 22.08
CA THR A 273 -18.00 22.66 21.81
C THR A 273 -17.43 23.70 22.78
N THR A 274 -16.35 23.33 23.46
CA THR A 274 -15.72 24.15 24.50
C THR A 274 -14.34 24.62 24.06
N THR A 275 -14.04 25.91 24.22
CA THR A 275 -12.73 26.49 23.89
C THR A 275 -11.91 26.79 25.14
N LEU A 276 -10.61 26.51 25.10
CA LEU A 276 -9.69 26.68 26.23
C LEU A 276 -8.40 27.36 25.80
N GLY A 277 -8.01 28.43 26.48
CA GLY A 277 -6.67 29.03 26.35
C GLY A 277 -5.67 28.32 27.28
N VAL A 278 -4.54 27.89 26.74
CA VAL A 278 -3.51 27.12 27.46
C VAL A 278 -2.12 27.69 27.14
N THR A 279 -1.28 27.85 28.17
CA THR A 279 0.14 28.18 28.01
C THR A 279 0.99 26.91 28.08
N VAL A 280 1.86 26.73 27.10
CA VAL A 280 2.84 25.64 27.01
C VAL A 280 4.21 26.16 27.44
N VAL A 281 4.85 25.47 28.37
CA VAL A 281 6.16 25.81 28.93
C VAL A 281 7.20 24.78 28.49
N GLN A 282 8.41 25.24 28.16
CA GLN A 282 9.48 24.38 27.63
C GLN A 282 9.83 23.22 28.57
N GLY A 283 9.90 22.00 28.03
CA GLY A 283 10.28 20.81 28.80
C GLY A 283 9.16 20.24 29.69
N GLN A 284 7.94 20.77 29.60
CA GLN A 284 6.80 20.32 30.40
C GLN A 284 5.57 20.04 29.52
N LEU A 285 4.81 19.01 29.91
CA LEU A 285 3.47 18.75 29.40
C LEU A 285 2.45 19.43 30.31
N SER A 286 1.83 20.51 29.84
CA SER A 286 0.78 21.24 30.56
C SER A 286 -0.47 20.36 30.68
N PHE A 287 -0.93 20.08 31.91
CA PHE A 287 -2.10 19.24 32.15
C PHE A 287 -3.40 20.04 32.10
N VAL A 288 -4.38 19.57 31.32
CA VAL A 288 -5.69 20.21 31.14
C VAL A 288 -6.81 19.21 31.39
N ARG A 289 -7.79 19.55 32.22
CA ARG A 289 -9.07 18.81 32.32
C ARG A 289 -10.12 19.55 31.53
N VAL A 290 -10.75 18.86 30.57
CA VAL A 290 -11.86 19.41 29.78
C VAL A 290 -13.14 18.73 30.25
N ILE A 291 -14.15 19.53 30.59
CA ILE A 291 -15.49 19.06 30.96
C ILE A 291 -16.46 19.61 29.90
N LEU A 292 -17.17 18.72 29.22
CA LEU A 292 -18.16 19.08 28.20
C LEU A 292 -19.58 19.03 28.79
N THR A 293 -20.35 20.09 28.58
CA THR A 293 -21.77 20.18 28.93
C THR A 293 -22.64 19.67 27.78
N LYS A 294 -23.78 19.04 28.09
CA LYS A 294 -24.70 18.55 27.05
C LYS A 294 -25.37 19.72 26.32
N SER A 295 -25.53 19.58 25.01
CA SER A 295 -26.29 20.56 24.23
C SER A 295 -27.78 20.44 24.56
N THR A 296 -28.34 21.47 25.20
CA THR A 296 -29.78 21.53 25.55
C THR A 296 -30.67 21.85 24.35
N THR A 297 -30.10 22.36 23.25
CA THR A 297 -30.81 22.57 21.99
C THR A 297 -30.69 21.33 21.11
N ILE A 298 -31.56 20.34 21.34
CA ILE A 298 -31.94 19.42 20.26
C ILE A 298 -32.90 20.20 19.35
N ASN A 299 -32.36 21.01 18.45
CA ASN A 299 -33.11 21.49 17.31
C ASN A 299 -33.38 20.29 16.40
N VAL A 300 -34.46 19.55 16.68
CA VAL A 300 -35.06 18.68 15.67
C VAL A 300 -35.72 19.62 14.67
N GLU A 301 -34.92 20.09 13.71
CA GLU A 301 -35.45 20.61 12.46
C GLU A 301 -36.09 19.42 11.74
N THR A 302 -37.40 19.24 12.01
CA THR A 302 -38.25 18.31 11.27
C THR A 302 -38.37 18.85 9.85
N ASP A 303 -37.41 18.50 9.01
CA ASP A 303 -37.25 19.07 7.68
C ASP A 303 -38.32 18.50 6.71
N THR A 304 -39.51 19.11 6.74
CA THR A 304 -40.72 18.61 6.08
C THR A 304 -40.77 18.88 4.57
N GLU A 305 -39.64 19.16 3.90
CA GLU A 305 -39.56 19.43 2.46
C GLU A 305 -39.08 18.22 1.61
N LEU A 306 -39.21 16.98 2.10
CA LEU A 306 -38.91 15.74 1.34
C LEU A 306 -39.94 15.42 0.23
N THR A 307 -40.35 16.41 -0.58
CA THR A 307 -41.28 16.24 -1.73
C THR A 307 -40.90 16.99 -3.00
N LYS A 308 -39.62 17.38 -3.18
CA LYS A 308 -39.09 17.80 -4.49
C LYS A 308 -37.78 17.07 -4.84
N PRO A 309 -37.66 16.45 -6.03
CA PRO A 309 -36.37 16.00 -6.53
C PRO A 309 -35.56 17.24 -6.96
N LEU A 310 -34.50 17.55 -6.22
CA LEU A 310 -33.62 18.67 -6.56
C LEU A 310 -32.74 18.32 -7.77
N VAL A 311 -32.61 19.27 -8.69
CA VAL A 311 -31.78 19.13 -9.90
C VAL A 311 -30.30 19.14 -9.52
N VAL A 312 -29.53 18.22 -10.10
CA VAL A 312 -28.09 18.10 -9.83
C VAL A 312 -27.32 19.16 -10.63
N ASP A 313 -27.24 20.36 -10.07
CA ASP A 313 -26.26 21.40 -10.44
C ASP A 313 -25.93 22.26 -9.21
N GLY A 314 -25.29 21.65 -8.21
CA GLY A 314 -24.96 22.28 -6.93
C GLY A 314 -24.16 21.35 -6.01
N ALA A 315 -23.19 21.92 -5.28
CA ALA A 315 -22.22 21.14 -4.51
C ALA A 315 -22.84 20.44 -3.28
N VAL A 316 -22.87 19.10 -3.28
CA VAL A 316 -23.12 18.30 -2.08
C VAL A 316 -21.86 18.29 -1.21
N THR A 317 -21.94 18.94 -0.05
CA THR A 317 -20.81 19.20 0.88
C THR A 317 -20.65 18.17 1.99
N SER A 318 -21.55 17.19 2.14
CA SER A 318 -21.39 16.05 3.04
C SER A 318 -21.87 14.75 2.39
N GLY A 319 -21.17 13.64 2.66
CA GLY A 319 -21.49 12.34 2.08
C GLY A 319 -20.26 11.47 1.84
N ILE A 320 -20.51 10.17 1.70
CA ILE A 320 -19.49 9.15 1.46
C ILE A 320 -19.25 9.05 -0.04
N ARG A 321 -18.00 9.03 -0.49
CA ARG A 321 -17.64 8.73 -1.88
C ARG A 321 -16.68 7.54 -1.89
N GLY A 322 -16.50 6.88 -3.03
CA GLY A 322 -15.65 5.70 -3.01
C GLY A 322 -15.56 4.94 -4.32
N TYR A 323 -14.94 3.77 -4.22
CA TYR A 323 -14.75 2.83 -5.33
C TYR A 323 -15.03 1.39 -4.88
N VAL A 324 -15.76 0.63 -5.68
CA VAL A 324 -15.94 -0.82 -5.55
C VAL A 324 -15.07 -1.50 -6.61
N LYS A 325 -14.22 -2.43 -6.17
CA LYS A 325 -13.28 -3.17 -7.03
C LYS A 325 -13.25 -4.65 -6.67
N ASP A 326 -12.72 -5.48 -7.57
CA ASP A 326 -12.43 -6.89 -7.29
C ASP A 326 -11.07 -7.07 -6.58
N ASN A 327 -10.77 -8.31 -6.21
CA ASN A 327 -9.49 -8.71 -5.60
C ASN A 327 -8.28 -8.60 -6.55
N LEU A 328 -8.46 -8.25 -7.82
CA LEU A 328 -7.41 -7.97 -8.81
C LEU A 328 -7.25 -6.45 -9.07
N ASN A 329 -8.11 -5.61 -8.48
CA ASN A 329 -8.26 -4.17 -8.67
C ASN A 329 -8.87 -3.75 -10.02
N HIS A 330 -9.69 -4.60 -10.65
CA HIS A 330 -10.63 -4.13 -11.66
C HIS A 330 -11.81 -3.42 -10.97
N PRO A 331 -12.35 -2.32 -11.53
CA PRO A 331 -13.60 -1.74 -11.04
C PRO A 331 -14.75 -2.73 -11.19
N ILE A 332 -15.70 -2.71 -10.26
CA ILE A 332 -16.97 -3.45 -10.37
C ILE A 332 -18.07 -2.43 -10.68
N PRO A 333 -18.57 -2.37 -11.92
CA PRO A 333 -19.69 -1.50 -12.29
C PRO A 333 -21.02 -2.06 -11.81
N ALA A 334 -22.00 -1.18 -11.58
CA ALA A 334 -23.33 -1.52 -11.06
C ALA A 334 -23.31 -2.38 -9.77
N ALA A 335 -22.29 -2.21 -8.93
CA ALA A 335 -22.28 -2.73 -7.57
C ALA A 335 -23.27 -1.93 -6.71
N LEU A 336 -24.10 -2.64 -5.97
CA LEU A 336 -25.17 -2.12 -5.13
C LEU A 336 -24.59 -1.76 -3.75
N VAL A 337 -24.49 -0.46 -3.47
CA VAL A 337 -23.97 0.10 -2.21
C VAL A 337 -25.15 0.63 -1.39
N THR A 338 -25.43 -0.01 -0.25
CA THR A 338 -26.56 0.30 0.63
C THR A 338 -26.08 0.88 1.96
N VAL A 339 -26.63 2.03 2.36
CA VAL A 339 -26.53 2.60 3.71
C VAL A 339 -27.65 2.01 4.55
N VAL A 340 -27.33 1.12 5.49
CA VAL A 340 -28.34 0.33 6.22
C VAL A 340 -29.27 1.23 7.05
N GLU A 341 -28.73 2.23 7.74
CA GLU A 341 -29.48 3.09 8.66
C GLU A 341 -30.45 4.06 7.97
N GLN A 342 -30.21 4.37 6.68
CA GLN A 342 -31.10 5.23 5.89
C GLN A 342 -31.90 4.46 4.83
N ASN A 343 -31.62 3.17 4.63
CA ASN A 343 -32.13 2.35 3.52
C ASN A 343 -31.86 2.96 2.12
N VAL A 344 -30.89 3.88 2.02
CA VAL A 344 -30.48 4.52 0.76
C VAL A 344 -29.54 3.58 0.03
N THR A 345 -29.81 3.34 -1.25
CA THR A 345 -29.00 2.45 -2.09
C THR A 345 -28.60 3.12 -3.39
N VAL A 346 -27.31 3.06 -3.74
CA VAL A 346 -26.76 3.60 -4.98
C VAL A 346 -26.04 2.50 -5.78
N LEU A 347 -25.79 2.77 -7.05
CA LEU A 347 -24.98 1.92 -7.93
C LEU A 347 -23.60 2.57 -8.19
N SER A 348 -22.57 1.76 -8.38
CA SER A 348 -21.29 2.23 -8.91
C SER A 348 -21.34 2.46 -10.43
N ASP A 349 -20.57 3.44 -10.91
CA ASP A 349 -20.38 3.74 -12.33
C ASP A 349 -19.46 2.72 -13.04
N ASP A 350 -19.22 2.92 -14.35
CA ASP A 350 -18.34 2.07 -15.16
C ASP A 350 -16.88 1.98 -14.65
N ASN A 351 -16.44 2.96 -13.86
CA ASN A 351 -15.14 3.00 -13.20
C ASN A 351 -15.21 2.49 -11.74
N GLY A 352 -16.31 1.86 -11.35
CA GLY A 352 -16.55 1.34 -10.01
C GLY A 352 -16.78 2.42 -8.96
N LYS A 353 -16.84 3.70 -9.34
CA LYS A 353 -16.97 4.83 -8.43
C LYS A 353 -18.41 5.00 -7.98
N TYR A 354 -18.62 5.31 -6.71
CA TYR A 354 -19.94 5.62 -6.14
C TYR A 354 -19.89 6.86 -5.24
N GLY A 355 -21.05 7.40 -4.92
CA GLY A 355 -21.22 8.42 -3.90
C GLY A 355 -22.62 8.37 -3.32
N VAL A 356 -22.73 8.47 -1.99
CA VAL A 356 -24.01 8.60 -1.28
C VAL A 356 -24.00 9.93 -0.52
N PRO A 357 -24.96 10.85 -0.79
CA PRO A 357 -25.22 11.95 0.11
C PRO A 357 -25.77 11.38 1.42
N VAL A 358 -25.03 11.56 2.51
CA VAL A 358 -25.50 11.24 3.87
C VAL A 358 -25.14 12.40 4.79
N PRO A 359 -26.02 12.77 5.73
CA PRO A 359 -25.68 13.74 6.77
C PRO A 359 -24.62 13.15 7.71
N PRO A 360 -23.93 13.99 8.50
CA PRO A 360 -22.96 13.54 9.50
C PRO A 360 -23.57 12.54 10.50
N GLY A 361 -22.82 11.48 10.82
CA GLY A 361 -23.31 10.35 11.63
C GLY A 361 -22.56 9.04 11.37
N THR A 362 -22.86 8.00 12.15
CA THR A 362 -22.27 6.66 11.99
C THR A 362 -23.13 5.78 11.09
N TYR A 363 -22.50 5.12 10.11
CA TYR A 363 -23.18 4.30 9.10
C TYR A 363 -22.55 2.93 8.92
N THR A 364 -23.40 1.95 8.64
CA THR A 364 -23.07 0.63 8.15
C THR A 364 -23.31 0.62 6.65
N LEU A 365 -22.24 0.49 5.87
CA LEU A 365 -22.33 0.25 4.44
C LEU A 365 -22.30 -1.25 4.17
N GLU A 366 -23.31 -1.73 3.45
CA GLU A 366 -23.34 -3.05 2.84
C GLU A 366 -23.12 -2.90 1.32
N VAL A 367 -22.15 -3.62 0.76
CA VAL A 367 -21.90 -3.63 -0.68
C VAL A 367 -22.08 -5.03 -1.24
N SER A 368 -22.86 -5.12 -2.32
CA SER A 368 -23.16 -6.39 -3.00
C SER A 368 -23.11 -6.23 -4.52
N ALA A 369 -22.62 -7.25 -5.22
CA ALA A 369 -22.56 -7.26 -6.67
C ALA A 369 -22.82 -8.66 -7.22
N SER A 370 -23.37 -8.75 -8.44
CA SER A 370 -23.69 -10.03 -9.06
C SER A 370 -22.42 -10.87 -9.28
N GLY A 371 -22.41 -12.10 -8.75
CA GLY A 371 -21.24 -12.98 -8.80
C GLY A 371 -20.15 -12.67 -7.76
N TYR A 372 -20.42 -11.85 -6.74
CA TYR A 372 -19.49 -11.55 -5.65
C TYR A 372 -20.09 -11.90 -4.28
N HIS A 373 -19.23 -12.06 -3.26
CA HIS A 373 -19.66 -12.07 -1.86
C HIS A 373 -19.95 -10.64 -1.39
N LYS A 374 -20.88 -10.49 -0.45
CA LYS A 374 -21.20 -9.21 0.19
C LYS A 374 -20.06 -8.78 1.13
N GLU A 375 -19.77 -7.49 1.17
CA GLU A 375 -18.82 -6.87 2.10
C GLU A 375 -19.57 -5.84 2.97
N ILE A 376 -19.26 -5.76 4.27
CA ILE A 376 -19.91 -4.84 5.22
C ILE A 376 -18.84 -4.04 5.94
N LYS A 377 -19.02 -2.72 6.07
CA LYS A 377 -18.05 -1.81 6.66
C LYS A 377 -18.72 -0.69 7.47
N TYR A 378 -18.24 -0.49 8.69
CA TYR A 378 -18.70 0.57 9.60
C TYR A 378 -17.84 1.82 9.46
N MET A 379 -18.45 3.01 9.54
CA MET A 379 -17.77 4.30 9.48
C MET A 379 -18.51 5.41 10.23
N SER A 380 -17.83 6.54 10.44
CA SER A 380 -18.40 7.80 10.93
C SER A 380 -18.12 8.87 9.90
N VAL A 381 -19.16 9.59 9.49
CA VAL A 381 -19.08 10.77 8.60
C VAL A 381 -19.15 12.01 9.47
N ASP A 382 -18.11 12.84 9.40
CA ASP A 382 -17.95 13.99 10.30
C ASP A 382 -18.65 15.27 9.77
N ASP A 383 -18.90 16.21 10.66
CA ASP A 383 -19.60 17.47 10.36
C ASP A 383 -18.81 18.37 9.38
N VAL A 384 -19.44 18.66 8.23
CA VAL A 384 -19.06 19.70 7.24
C VAL A 384 -17.56 19.75 6.88
N SER A 385 -17.01 18.62 6.42
CA SER A 385 -15.72 18.59 5.72
C SER A 385 -15.89 18.96 4.24
N VAL A 386 -15.09 19.90 3.74
CA VAL A 386 -15.04 20.27 2.31
C VAL A 386 -14.61 19.09 1.42
N ASN A 387 -13.91 18.11 2.00
CA ASN A 387 -13.49 16.88 1.33
C ASN A 387 -14.35 15.70 1.78
N PRO A 388 -14.88 14.88 0.84
CA PRO A 388 -15.67 13.69 1.17
C PRO A 388 -14.81 12.63 1.84
N GLN A 389 -15.41 11.80 2.70
CA GLN A 389 -14.77 10.59 3.18
C GLN A 389 -14.71 9.56 2.03
N ILE A 390 -13.50 9.16 1.63
CA ILE A 390 -13.27 8.22 0.52
C ILE A 390 -13.16 6.80 1.07
N VAL A 391 -14.04 5.89 0.63
CA VAL A 391 -14.09 4.50 1.09
C VAL A 391 -13.97 3.53 -0.08
N ILE A 392 -13.04 2.59 0.03
CA ILE A 392 -12.82 1.53 -0.97
C ILE A 392 -13.35 0.20 -0.44
N PHE A 393 -14.06 -0.54 -1.29
CA PHE A 393 -14.55 -1.91 -1.11
C PHE A 393 -13.84 -2.85 -2.08
N THR A 394 -13.52 -4.07 -1.63
CA THR A 394 -12.73 -5.06 -2.40
C THR A 394 -13.43 -6.41 -2.39
N LEU A 395 -14.44 -6.56 -3.25
CA LEU A 395 -15.31 -7.73 -3.25
C LEU A 395 -14.59 -8.98 -3.76
N VAL A 396 -14.79 -10.10 -3.05
CA VAL A 396 -14.28 -11.42 -3.46
C VAL A 396 -15.28 -12.09 -4.38
N LYS A 397 -14.84 -12.54 -5.55
CA LYS A 397 -15.69 -13.19 -6.55
C LYS A 397 -16.24 -14.52 -6.03
N ASN A 398 -17.56 -14.65 -5.98
CA ASN A 398 -18.24 -15.86 -5.55
C ASN A 398 -18.14 -16.91 -6.65
N THR A 399 -17.33 -17.94 -6.40
CA THR A 399 -17.09 -19.06 -7.33
C THR A 399 -17.92 -20.30 -6.99
N SER A 400 -18.97 -20.14 -6.16
CA SER A 400 -19.83 -21.25 -5.76
C SER A 400 -20.84 -21.60 -6.86
N VAL A 401 -21.03 -22.90 -7.11
CA VAL A 401 -22.07 -23.44 -7.99
C VAL A 401 -23.04 -24.24 -7.12
N TRP A 402 -24.34 -23.89 -7.16
CA TRP A 402 -25.36 -24.39 -6.23
C TRP A 402 -24.94 -24.35 -4.75
N GLY A 403 -24.34 -23.24 -4.31
CA GLY A 403 -23.91 -23.03 -2.92
C GLY A 403 -22.66 -23.80 -2.49
N MET A 404 -22.07 -24.62 -3.37
CA MET A 404 -20.84 -25.37 -3.10
C MET A 404 -19.65 -24.78 -3.86
N PRO A 405 -18.41 -24.77 -3.31
CA PRO A 405 -17.24 -24.29 -4.04
C PRO A 405 -17.02 -25.03 -5.37
N ARG A 406 -16.58 -24.33 -6.43
CA ARG A 406 -16.40 -24.88 -7.79
C ARG A 406 -15.72 -26.25 -7.85
N LEU A 407 -14.69 -26.46 -7.03
CA LEU A 407 -13.93 -27.71 -6.96
C LEU A 407 -14.80 -28.90 -6.51
N VAL A 408 -15.69 -28.69 -5.53
CA VAL A 408 -16.64 -29.70 -5.04
C VAL A 408 -17.68 -30.02 -6.12
N PHE A 409 -18.19 -29.01 -6.82
CA PHE A 409 -19.15 -29.21 -7.91
C PHE A 409 -18.55 -30.02 -9.07
N VAL A 410 -17.30 -29.73 -9.47
CA VAL A 410 -16.60 -30.49 -10.53
C VAL A 410 -16.40 -31.95 -10.13
N ILE A 411 -15.99 -32.22 -8.88
CA ILE A 411 -15.87 -33.60 -8.36
C ILE A 411 -17.24 -34.30 -8.36
N PHE A 412 -18.29 -33.64 -7.87
CA PHE A 412 -19.65 -34.21 -7.81
C PHE A 412 -20.19 -34.57 -9.21
N MET A 413 -20.08 -33.66 -10.18
CA MET A 413 -20.49 -33.93 -11.57
C MET A 413 -19.64 -35.04 -12.19
N GLY A 414 -18.34 -35.12 -11.87
CA GLY A 414 -17.48 -36.24 -12.27
C GLY A 414 -17.99 -37.59 -11.77
N PHE A 415 -18.38 -37.67 -10.49
CA PHE A 415 -18.99 -38.88 -9.91
C PHE A 415 -20.34 -39.23 -10.56
N VAL A 416 -21.21 -38.24 -10.80
CA VAL A 416 -22.51 -38.47 -11.47
C VAL A 416 -22.29 -39.02 -12.89
N CYS A 417 -21.36 -38.45 -13.67
CA CYS A 417 -21.03 -38.96 -15.00
C CYS A 417 -20.41 -40.36 -14.95
N PHE A 418 -19.50 -40.64 -14.02
CA PHE A 418 -18.93 -42.00 -13.86
C PHE A 418 -19.98 -43.03 -13.47
N MET A 419 -20.92 -42.70 -12.57
CA MET A 419 -22.03 -43.57 -12.21
C MET A 419 -23.01 -43.76 -13.37
N GLY A 420 -23.29 -42.71 -14.14
CA GLY A 420 -24.12 -42.78 -15.34
C GLY A 420 -23.51 -43.66 -16.44
N LEU A 421 -22.21 -43.51 -16.71
CA LEU A 421 -21.48 -44.37 -17.65
C LEU A 421 -21.35 -45.82 -17.14
N GLY A 422 -21.13 -46.02 -15.83
CA GLY A 422 -21.10 -47.34 -15.21
C GLY A 422 -22.46 -48.06 -15.31
N LEU A 423 -23.55 -47.38 -15.00
CA LEU A 423 -24.92 -47.88 -15.20
C LEU A 423 -25.21 -48.13 -16.68
N GLY A 424 -24.80 -47.22 -17.57
CA GLY A 424 -24.92 -47.38 -19.02
C GLY A 424 -24.19 -48.62 -19.53
N LEU A 425 -22.97 -48.88 -19.04
CA LEU A 425 -22.17 -50.07 -19.37
C LEU A 425 -22.79 -51.35 -18.81
N LEU A 426 -23.32 -51.33 -17.58
CA LEU A 426 -24.02 -52.47 -16.97
C LEU A 426 -25.33 -52.79 -17.72
N CYS A 427 -26.10 -51.77 -18.10
CA CYS A 427 -27.27 -51.92 -18.96
C CYS A 427 -26.91 -52.42 -20.36
N TYR A 428 -25.84 -51.89 -20.98
CA TYR A 428 -25.34 -52.36 -22.27
C TYR A 428 -24.92 -53.84 -22.21
N LEU A 429 -24.18 -54.25 -21.18
CA LEU A 429 -23.77 -55.65 -20.98
C LEU A 429 -24.98 -56.56 -20.68
N GLY A 430 -25.99 -56.06 -19.95
CA GLY A 430 -27.25 -56.76 -19.72
C GLY A 430 -28.05 -56.98 -21.00
N CYS A 431 -28.24 -55.93 -21.80
CA CYS A 431 -28.96 -55.99 -23.08
C CYS A 431 -28.20 -56.81 -24.14
N ARG A 432 -26.87 -56.67 -24.23
CA ARG A 432 -26.01 -57.45 -25.14
C ARG A 432 -25.99 -58.95 -24.79
N LYS A 433 -26.37 -59.34 -23.57
CA LYS A 433 -26.59 -60.74 -23.20
C LYS A 433 -27.93 -61.31 -23.72
N ARG A 434 -28.66 -60.56 -24.55
CA ARG A 434 -29.99 -60.92 -25.08
C ARG A 434 -30.14 -60.70 -26.60
N SER A 435 -29.07 -60.93 -27.36
CA SER A 435 -29.10 -60.94 -28.83
C SER A 435 -29.15 -62.37 -29.39
N GLU A 436 -30.36 -62.86 -29.70
CA GLU A 436 -30.52 -64.01 -30.59
C GLU A 436 -30.73 -63.54 -32.04
N TYR A 437 -29.94 -64.12 -32.94
CA TYR A 437 -30.10 -64.30 -34.39
C TYR A 437 -30.97 -63.32 -35.20
N GLY A 438 -30.31 -62.53 -36.05
CA GLY A 438 -30.87 -61.93 -37.26
C GLY A 438 -29.76 -61.71 -38.30
N LEU A 439 -29.96 -62.14 -39.55
CA LEU A 439 -28.96 -61.93 -40.62
C LEU A 439 -28.90 -60.46 -41.03
N LEU A 440 -27.69 -59.96 -41.27
CA LEU A 440 -27.51 -58.62 -41.84
C LEU A 440 -27.94 -58.60 -43.31
N SER A 441 -28.93 -57.76 -43.63
CA SER A 441 -28.88 -56.99 -44.87
C SER A 441 -28.07 -55.72 -44.61
N GLN A 442 -27.19 -55.35 -45.54
CA GLN A 442 -26.29 -54.20 -45.41
C GLN A 442 -26.74 -53.07 -46.35
N ASN A 443 -26.48 -51.82 -45.93
CA ASN A 443 -26.80 -50.54 -46.61
C ASN A 443 -28.19 -49.97 -46.32
N ALA A 444 -28.25 -48.89 -45.53
CA ALA A 444 -28.50 -47.53 -46.05
C ALA A 444 -28.68 -46.50 -44.91
N PHE A 445 -27.64 -45.71 -44.63
CA PHE A 445 -27.84 -44.30 -44.27
C PHE A 445 -26.61 -43.48 -44.67
N TYR A 446 -26.71 -42.84 -45.84
CA TYR A 446 -25.77 -41.83 -46.31
C TYR A 446 -26.59 -40.55 -46.49
N GLU A 447 -26.66 -39.72 -45.46
CA GLU A 447 -26.85 -38.27 -45.63
C GLU A 447 -26.56 -37.50 -44.33
N ASP A 448 -26.24 -36.23 -44.53
CA ASP A 448 -26.19 -35.12 -43.56
C ASP A 448 -25.29 -35.25 -42.32
N PHE A 449 -23.97 -35.31 -42.56
CA PHE A 449 -23.01 -34.56 -41.75
C PHE A 449 -22.20 -33.61 -42.64
N ARG A 450 -22.62 -32.35 -42.65
CA ARG A 450 -21.79 -31.23 -43.13
C ARG A 450 -20.86 -30.76 -42.00
N ASP A 451 -19.68 -30.31 -42.40
CA ASP A 451 -18.76 -29.46 -41.64
C ASP A 451 -18.29 -29.95 -40.26
N PHE A 452 -17.38 -30.93 -40.23
CA PHE A 452 -16.15 -30.88 -39.41
C PHE A 452 -15.08 -31.87 -39.92
N ASP A 453 -13.83 -31.42 -40.10
CA ASP A 453 -12.69 -32.24 -40.53
C ASP A 453 -11.73 -32.48 -39.33
N GLU A 454 -11.76 -33.68 -38.77
CA GLU A 454 -10.82 -34.14 -37.75
C GLU A 454 -9.58 -34.81 -38.39
N SER A 455 -8.62 -34.00 -38.86
CA SER A 455 -7.35 -34.52 -39.38
C SER A 455 -6.10 -33.72 -38.94
N LYS A 456 -5.96 -33.43 -37.62
CA LYS A 456 -4.71 -32.85 -37.09
C LYS A 456 -4.33 -33.09 -35.61
N GLU A 457 -4.59 -34.28 -35.08
CA GLU A 457 -3.76 -34.79 -33.96
C GLU A 457 -2.36 -35.23 -34.45
N LYS A 458 -1.52 -34.23 -34.78
CA LYS A 458 -0.03 -34.23 -34.75
C LYS A 458 0.53 -32.99 -35.43
N GLU A 459 1.78 -32.67 -35.10
CA GLU A 459 2.66 -31.75 -35.83
C GLU A 459 2.15 -30.30 -36.03
N LEU A 460 2.25 -29.51 -34.96
CA LEU A 460 2.30 -28.05 -35.07
C LEU A 460 3.75 -27.58 -34.82
N PHE A 461 4.35 -26.93 -35.83
CA PHE A 461 5.73 -26.41 -35.86
C PHE A 461 6.87 -27.43 -36.07
N SER A 462 6.76 -28.24 -37.12
CA SER A 462 7.86 -28.39 -38.09
C SER A 462 7.26 -28.37 -39.50
N ARG A 463 7.91 -27.68 -40.44
CA ARG A 463 7.35 -27.44 -41.79
C ARG A 463 7.92 -28.46 -42.80
N PRO A 464 7.09 -29.23 -43.52
CA PRO A 464 7.56 -30.17 -44.54
C PRO A 464 8.01 -29.48 -45.83
N LEU A 465 8.85 -30.20 -46.59
CA LEU A 465 9.20 -29.93 -48.00
C LEU A 465 8.07 -30.42 -48.96
N PRO A 466 8.11 -30.07 -50.27
CA PRO A 466 6.92 -30.14 -51.14
C PRO A 466 6.51 -31.56 -51.61
N GLU A 467 5.41 -31.60 -52.39
CA GLU A 467 4.59 -32.79 -52.64
C GLU A 467 5.16 -33.85 -53.60
N LYS A 468 4.98 -35.14 -53.23
CA LYS A 468 4.46 -36.28 -54.06
C LYS A 468 5.28 -36.71 -55.33
N PRO A 469 5.02 -37.90 -55.94
CA PRO A 469 3.86 -38.78 -55.81
C PRO A 469 4.08 -40.30 -55.65
N VAL A 470 2.92 -40.94 -55.42
CA VAL A 470 2.47 -42.32 -55.71
C VAL A 470 3.33 -43.17 -56.67
N THR A 471 3.46 -44.46 -56.37
CA THR A 471 4.15 -45.45 -57.23
C THR A 471 3.22 -46.38 -58.03
N ARG A 472 3.37 -46.37 -59.36
CA ARG A 472 3.26 -47.53 -60.31
C ARG A 472 1.83 -48.09 -60.60
N PRO A 473 1.62 -48.87 -61.67
CA PRO A 473 2.59 -49.40 -62.67
C PRO A 473 2.24 -49.20 -64.18
N TYR A 474 3.18 -49.67 -65.03
CA TYR A 474 2.99 -50.33 -66.35
C TYR A 474 3.22 -49.56 -67.69
N PHE A 475 4.25 -50.04 -68.42
CA PHE A 475 4.50 -50.06 -69.89
C PHE A 475 4.80 -48.77 -70.70
N ASP A 476 5.93 -48.80 -71.42
CA ASP A 476 6.14 -48.71 -72.90
C ASP A 476 5.27 -47.67 -73.68
N ASP A 477 5.78 -46.75 -74.52
CA ASP A 477 6.99 -46.72 -75.37
C ASP A 477 7.61 -45.29 -75.57
N ASP A 478 8.87 -45.25 -76.07
CA ASP A 478 9.57 -44.27 -76.94
C ASP A 478 9.80 -42.74 -76.63
N ASP A 479 11.06 -42.35 -76.95
CA ASP A 479 11.56 -41.12 -77.64
C ASP A 479 11.94 -39.75 -76.96
N PHE A 480 13.27 -39.48 -77.03
CA PHE A 480 14.06 -38.24 -77.28
C PHE A 480 14.10 -36.95 -76.39
N SER A 481 15.35 -36.61 -75.99
CA SER A 481 16.04 -35.28 -76.03
C SER A 481 15.64 -34.14 -75.06
N ASP A 482 16.52 -33.21 -74.60
CA ASP A 482 18.00 -33.10 -74.62
C ASP A 482 18.49 -31.99 -73.62
N ALA A 483 19.77 -32.05 -73.17
CA ALA A 483 20.63 -30.94 -72.64
C ALA A 483 20.18 -30.17 -71.33
N ASP A 484 20.95 -29.40 -70.53
CA ASP A 484 22.40 -29.09 -70.28
C ASP A 484 22.50 -28.18 -69.00
N VAL A 485 23.61 -27.90 -68.27
CA VAL A 485 24.92 -28.53 -68.00
C VAL A 485 25.65 -27.80 -66.81
N SER A 486 26.40 -28.51 -65.93
CA SER A 486 27.34 -28.01 -64.88
C SER A 486 26.74 -27.12 -63.73
N SER A 487 27.38 -26.77 -62.59
CA SER A 487 28.75 -26.93 -61.98
C SER A 487 28.69 -26.68 -60.44
N ASP A 488 29.63 -26.96 -59.51
CA ASP A 488 30.71 -27.97 -59.25
C ASP A 488 31.26 -27.72 -57.79
N ASP A 489 32.34 -28.43 -57.34
CA ASP A 489 33.18 -28.29 -56.09
C ASP A 489 32.52 -28.52 -54.68
N GLU A 490 32.89 -29.50 -53.82
CA GLU A 490 34.15 -29.86 -53.06
C GLU A 490 34.34 -29.06 -51.73
N ASP A 491 34.24 -29.62 -50.50
CA ASP A 491 35.09 -30.58 -49.70
C ASP A 491 35.86 -29.82 -48.56
N ASP A 492 36.32 -30.32 -47.40
CA ASP A 492 36.24 -31.59 -46.60
C ASP A 492 36.60 -31.26 -45.10
N ILE A 493 36.68 -32.24 -44.17
CA ILE A 493 37.64 -32.44 -43.03
C ILE A 493 37.05 -33.41 -41.97
N VAL A 494 37.68 -34.57 -41.73
CA VAL A 494 37.27 -35.54 -40.68
C VAL A 494 38.44 -36.30 -39.99
N LEU A 495 38.63 -36.08 -38.67
CA LEU A 495 39.13 -37.00 -37.60
C LEU A 495 40.60 -37.53 -37.48
N LEU A 496 40.94 -37.83 -36.20
CA LEU A 496 41.78 -38.94 -35.62
C LEU A 496 43.28 -38.79 -35.17
N GLN A 497 43.47 -39.11 -33.87
CA GLN A 497 44.51 -39.94 -33.18
C GLN A 497 46.04 -39.62 -33.11
N SER A 498 46.43 -39.14 -31.92
CA SER A 498 47.36 -39.77 -30.91
C SER A 498 48.83 -40.16 -31.19
N LYS A 499 49.65 -39.95 -30.13
CA LYS A 499 51.07 -40.32 -29.91
C LYS A 499 52.10 -39.53 -30.74
N GLN A 500 53.32 -39.31 -30.26
CA GLN A 500 53.98 -39.82 -29.03
C GLN A 500 54.49 -38.69 -28.13
#